data_AF-A0A5P8NCJ5-F1
#
_entry.id   AF-A0A5P8NCJ5-F1
#
_cell.length_a   1.000
_cell.length_b   1.000
_cell.length_c   1.000
_cell.angle_alpha   90.00
_cell.angle_beta   90.00
_cell.angle_gamma   90.00
#
_symmetry.space_group_name_H-M   'P 1'
#
loop_
_entity.id
_entity.type
_entity.pdbx_description
1 polymer ?
#
loop_
_entity_poly.entity_id
_entity_poly.type
_entity_poly.pdbx_seq_one_letter_code
_entity_poly.pdbx_strand_id
1 'polypeptide(L)'
;MIKDVKVIEGCISCRNCETVAPTTFKVAPKSKVISDSFEGNEAEILQAELMCPVNVIKVNKKGGFTLSFNEAVVQKKKFLTSDILELTFSASNFSFKPGQYISLQMNDWKGKFSRSYSIASYNSGMFTLTVKLLSKGRGARFLSCLKIGKKINYLGALGNFHLKNTPVKKTLIATGTGLAPMISMLQNMPEKVEKKVIYGVRFEKDVYYKEILEKFANTHVTIQVSQPGNDFTGNKGRVTDCLDEISSDSEVYICGNPNMVESVKKGLLERGHSENLIFNESFTVSTNHPSLGRDIFINGNIPGINIFSWLVIIIGLFVIPSLWYSHVVNNALYADFLFFGTFMSFLWDLSWWSVVFVMGIRPLSHLFPKIGLLRKLTSLRKAFGILSSSIIITVLLGNFILDSSNFVKYFSSTKWELYYPIIGRVSEITGLILLLTSNNISQRKLGIWWKRIQRSSYLYFISGGIIAAQYAPLKIYPAMGVVIFLWVLSEGVTRFGRN
;
A
#
# COMPACT_ATOMS: atom_id res chain seq x y z
N MET A 1 -25.09 9.20 -15.24
CA MET A 1 -24.54 8.01 -15.97
C MET A 1 -24.42 6.73 -15.13
N ILE A 2 -24.63 6.77 -13.82
CA ILE A 2 -24.53 5.60 -12.93
C ILE A 2 -25.95 5.17 -12.52
N LYS A 3 -26.24 3.85 -12.53
CA LYS A 3 -27.51 3.29 -12.04
C LYS A 3 -27.45 3.01 -10.55
N ASP A 4 -26.35 2.42 -10.09
CA ASP A 4 -26.23 1.87 -8.75
C ASP A 4 -24.75 1.66 -8.40
N VAL A 5 -24.42 1.73 -7.11
CA VAL A 5 -23.07 1.53 -6.57
C VAL A 5 -23.16 0.59 -5.39
N LYS A 6 -22.42 -0.53 -5.44
CA LYS A 6 -22.37 -1.51 -4.35
C LYS A 6 -20.95 -1.69 -3.83
N VAL A 7 -20.85 -1.93 -2.52
CA VAL A 7 -19.62 -2.41 -1.88
C VAL A 7 -19.84 -3.86 -1.47
N ILE A 8 -19.19 -4.80 -2.16
CA ILE A 8 -19.23 -6.23 -1.81
C ILE A 8 -18.29 -6.55 -0.64
N GLU A 9 -18.38 -7.76 -0.11
CA GLU A 9 -17.51 -8.19 0.99
C GLU A 9 -16.01 -8.20 0.60
N GLY A 10 -15.14 -8.03 1.60
CA GLY A 10 -13.67 -8.05 1.41
C GLY A 10 -12.99 -6.68 1.52
N CYS A 11 -13.71 -5.62 1.90
CA CYS A 11 -13.10 -4.31 2.12
C CYS A 11 -11.99 -4.35 3.18
N ILE A 12 -10.80 -3.84 2.82
CA ILE A 12 -9.61 -3.76 3.69
C ILE A 12 -9.42 -2.38 4.36
N SER A 13 -10.44 -1.52 4.32
CA SER A 13 -10.44 -0.20 4.98
C SER A 13 -9.34 0.77 4.54
N CYS A 14 -8.86 0.65 3.28
CA CYS A 14 -7.76 1.50 2.77
C CYS A 14 -8.12 2.98 2.54
N ARG A 15 -9.40 3.34 2.61
CA ARG A 15 -9.95 4.71 2.43
C ARG A 15 -9.71 5.39 1.08
N ASN A 16 -9.21 4.69 0.06
CA ASN A 16 -9.07 5.26 -1.30
C ASN A 16 -10.41 5.79 -1.83
N CYS A 17 -11.51 5.04 -1.66
CA CYS A 17 -12.84 5.44 -2.11
C CYS A 17 -13.39 6.67 -1.38
N GLU A 18 -13.26 6.72 -0.05
CA GLU A 18 -13.63 7.90 0.76
C GLU A 18 -12.78 9.12 0.39
N THR A 19 -11.51 8.92 -0.02
CA THR A 19 -10.65 10.04 -0.42
C THR A 19 -11.05 10.61 -1.79
N VAL A 20 -11.41 9.73 -2.74
CA VAL A 20 -11.74 10.13 -4.10
C VAL A 20 -13.18 10.65 -4.21
N ALA A 21 -14.13 9.97 -3.58
CA ALA A 21 -15.55 10.28 -3.62
C ALA A 21 -16.11 10.35 -2.18
N PRO A 22 -15.72 11.37 -1.39
CA PRO A 22 -16.11 11.51 0.02
C PRO A 22 -17.61 11.69 0.23
N THR A 23 -18.31 12.25 -0.76
CA THR A 23 -19.77 12.42 -0.77
C THR A 23 -20.51 11.11 -0.98
N THR A 24 -19.86 10.11 -1.59
CA THR A 24 -20.48 8.81 -1.92
C THR A 24 -20.03 7.71 -0.96
N PHE A 25 -18.79 7.72 -0.48
CA PHE A 25 -18.24 6.63 0.34
C PHE A 25 -17.78 7.10 1.71
N LYS A 26 -18.12 6.31 2.74
CA LYS A 26 -17.56 6.43 4.08
C LYS A 26 -16.94 5.11 4.53
N VAL A 27 -15.75 5.16 5.16
CA VAL A 27 -15.08 3.96 5.67
C VAL A 27 -15.09 3.93 7.20
N ALA A 28 -15.97 3.11 7.77
CA ALA A 28 -16.06 2.85 9.21
C ALA A 28 -16.81 1.54 9.55
N PRO A 29 -16.14 0.43 9.93
CA PRO A 29 -14.73 0.11 9.69
C PRO A 29 -14.48 -0.31 8.22
N LYS A 30 -15.51 -0.77 7.49
CA LYS A 30 -15.48 -1.09 6.06
C LYS A 30 -16.09 0.07 5.27
N SER A 31 -15.83 0.10 3.96
CA SER A 31 -16.47 1.05 3.04
C SER A 31 -17.97 0.81 2.97
N LYS A 32 -18.74 1.88 2.98
CA LYS A 32 -20.18 1.92 2.74
C LYS A 32 -20.50 3.04 1.76
N VAL A 33 -21.55 2.86 0.98
CA VAL A 33 -22.15 3.95 0.20
C VAL A 33 -23.04 4.75 1.15
N ILE A 34 -22.91 6.08 1.13
CA ILE A 34 -23.65 6.99 2.02
C ILE A 34 -24.58 7.96 1.28
N SER A 35 -24.58 7.93 -0.05
CA SER A 35 -25.42 8.77 -0.90
C SER A 35 -25.88 7.98 -2.11
N ASP A 36 -27.15 8.14 -2.45
CA ASP A 36 -27.77 7.59 -3.67
C ASP A 36 -27.80 8.62 -4.82
N SER A 37 -27.28 9.84 -4.58
CA SER A 37 -27.13 10.87 -5.61
C SER A 37 -25.79 10.75 -6.31
N PHE A 38 -25.80 10.12 -7.49
CA PHE A 38 -24.58 9.91 -8.29
C PHE A 38 -24.32 11.00 -9.34
N GLU A 39 -25.30 11.84 -9.62
CA GLU A 39 -25.20 12.89 -10.64
C GLU A 39 -24.17 13.95 -10.23
N GLY A 40 -23.25 14.27 -11.13
CA GLY A 40 -22.16 15.21 -10.90
C GLY A 40 -20.92 14.62 -10.22
N ASN A 41 -20.98 13.35 -9.76
CA ASN A 41 -19.87 12.64 -9.11
C ASN A 41 -19.41 11.40 -9.89
N GLU A 42 -19.85 11.23 -11.15
CA GLU A 42 -19.65 9.97 -11.85
C GLU A 42 -18.18 9.64 -12.08
N ALA A 43 -17.35 10.63 -12.37
CA ALA A 43 -15.91 10.43 -12.59
C ALA A 43 -15.22 9.94 -11.31
N GLU A 44 -15.54 10.56 -10.16
CA GLU A 44 -15.00 10.20 -8.85
C GLU A 44 -15.47 8.81 -8.41
N ILE A 45 -16.73 8.47 -8.65
CA ILE A 45 -17.29 7.14 -8.32
C ILE A 45 -16.64 6.04 -9.17
N LEU A 46 -16.49 6.27 -10.48
CA LEU A 46 -15.82 5.34 -11.39
C LEU A 46 -14.32 5.23 -11.07
N GLN A 47 -13.69 6.33 -10.67
CA GLN A 47 -12.32 6.34 -10.17
C GLN A 47 -12.21 5.51 -8.87
N ALA A 48 -13.16 5.63 -7.94
CA ALA A 48 -13.18 4.85 -6.71
C ALA A 48 -13.30 3.34 -6.99
N GLU A 49 -14.10 2.93 -7.99
CA GLU A 49 -14.16 1.55 -8.49
C GLU A 49 -12.78 1.06 -8.95
N LEU A 50 -12.13 1.81 -9.85
CA LEU A 50 -10.84 1.44 -10.44
C LEU A 50 -9.66 1.47 -9.45
N MET A 51 -9.76 2.30 -8.41
CA MET A 51 -8.71 2.48 -7.40
C MET A 51 -8.87 1.59 -6.18
N CYS A 52 -9.90 0.74 -6.16
CA CYS A 52 -10.11 -0.23 -5.10
C CYS A 52 -9.07 -1.36 -5.21
N PRO A 53 -8.11 -1.49 -4.27
CA PRO A 53 -7.03 -2.50 -4.38
C PRO A 53 -7.54 -3.95 -4.32
N VAL A 54 -8.74 -4.15 -3.79
CA VAL A 54 -9.41 -5.45 -3.62
C VAL A 54 -10.68 -5.57 -4.47
N ASN A 55 -10.93 -4.61 -5.38
CA ASN A 55 -12.04 -4.62 -6.35
C ASN A 55 -13.44 -4.84 -5.74
N VAL A 56 -13.66 -4.37 -4.51
CA VAL A 56 -14.95 -4.54 -3.80
C VAL A 56 -15.99 -3.47 -4.12
N ILE A 57 -15.62 -2.40 -4.81
CA ILE A 57 -16.57 -1.38 -5.28
C ILE A 57 -17.03 -1.79 -6.67
N LYS A 58 -18.35 -1.84 -6.87
CA LYS A 58 -19.01 -2.22 -8.13
C LYS A 58 -19.96 -1.10 -8.54
N VAL A 59 -19.72 -0.51 -9.71
CA VAL A 59 -20.53 0.58 -10.24
C VAL A 59 -21.30 0.07 -11.44
N ASN A 60 -22.62 0.09 -11.35
CA ASN A 60 -23.53 -0.24 -12.44
C ASN A 60 -23.75 1.01 -13.30
N LYS A 61 -23.47 0.92 -14.61
CA LYS A 61 -23.36 2.07 -15.52
C LYS A 61 -24.54 2.10 -16.50
N LYS A 62 -25.05 3.28 -16.83
CA LYS A 62 -25.95 3.51 -17.97
C LYS A 62 -25.07 3.76 -19.20
N GLY A 63 -25.00 2.80 -20.12
CA GLY A 63 -24.14 2.87 -21.31
C GLY A 63 -22.68 2.48 -21.03
N GLY A 64 -21.92 2.17 -22.08
CA GLY A 64 -20.56 1.60 -22.03
C GLY A 64 -19.44 2.54 -21.58
N PHE A 65 -19.75 3.62 -20.86
CA PHE A 65 -18.76 4.59 -20.42
C PHE A 65 -17.78 3.95 -19.43
N THR A 66 -16.51 3.84 -19.83
CA THR A 66 -15.46 3.18 -19.04
C THR A 66 -14.26 4.10 -18.92
N LEU A 67 -13.86 4.36 -17.68
CA LEU A 67 -12.59 5.01 -17.36
C LEU A 67 -11.47 3.98 -17.48
N SER A 68 -10.40 4.31 -18.21
CA SER A 68 -9.25 3.44 -18.43
C SER A 68 -7.95 4.13 -18.02
N PHE A 69 -6.97 3.33 -17.57
CA PHE A 69 -5.64 3.84 -17.32
C PHE A 69 -4.90 4.04 -18.64
N ASN A 70 -4.31 5.23 -18.79
CA ASN A 70 -3.38 5.56 -19.85
C ASN A 70 -1.93 5.43 -19.32
N GLU A 71 -0.98 5.32 -20.24
CA GLU A 71 0.45 5.26 -19.90
C GLU A 71 1.14 6.59 -20.23
N ALA A 72 2.04 7.03 -19.37
CA ALA A 72 2.91 8.17 -19.61
C ALA A 72 4.37 7.81 -19.28
N VAL A 73 5.32 8.45 -19.95
CA VAL A 73 6.76 8.25 -19.74
C VAL A 73 7.37 9.48 -19.09
N VAL A 74 8.15 9.30 -18.03
CA VAL A 74 8.85 10.38 -17.34
C VAL A 74 9.94 10.94 -18.25
N GLN A 75 9.84 12.22 -18.60
CA GLN A 75 10.81 12.91 -19.46
C GLN A 75 11.78 13.77 -18.64
N LYS A 76 11.26 14.49 -17.64
CA LYS A 76 12.05 15.41 -16.83
C LYS A 76 11.69 15.30 -15.36
N LYS A 77 12.68 15.54 -14.52
CA LYS A 77 12.56 15.59 -13.07
C LYS A 77 13.40 16.73 -12.53
N LYS A 78 12.78 17.67 -11.82
CA LYS A 78 13.44 18.87 -11.28
C LYS A 78 12.91 19.16 -9.87
N PHE A 79 13.79 19.42 -8.92
CA PHE A 79 13.37 19.97 -7.63
C PHE A 79 13.18 21.48 -7.79
N LEU A 80 11.99 21.98 -7.44
CA LEU A 80 11.69 23.42 -7.44
C LEU A 80 12.03 24.04 -6.08
N THR A 81 11.88 23.28 -5.01
CA THR A 81 12.30 23.60 -3.64
C THR A 81 12.87 22.33 -2.99
N SER A 82 13.22 22.36 -1.70
CA SER A 82 13.65 21.17 -0.96
C SER A 82 12.59 20.06 -0.89
N ASP A 83 11.30 20.40 -1.02
CA ASP A 83 10.19 19.46 -0.85
C ASP A 83 9.16 19.51 -2.00
N ILE A 84 9.37 20.31 -3.05
CA ILE A 84 8.50 20.37 -4.23
C ILE A 84 9.24 19.81 -5.44
N LEU A 85 8.69 18.74 -6.00
CA LEU A 85 9.20 18.06 -7.17
C LEU A 85 8.33 18.36 -8.40
N GLU A 86 8.96 18.85 -9.46
CA GLU A 86 8.39 18.96 -10.79
C GLU A 86 8.71 17.69 -11.60
N LEU A 87 7.67 17.09 -12.17
CA LEU A 87 7.77 15.93 -13.05
C LEU A 87 7.08 16.22 -14.37
N THR A 88 7.80 16.06 -15.47
CA THR A 88 7.24 16.18 -16.83
C THR A 88 7.12 14.81 -17.44
N PHE A 89 5.97 14.53 -18.05
CA PHE A 89 5.66 13.26 -18.68
C PHE A 89 5.22 13.46 -20.12
N SER A 90 5.63 12.57 -21.02
CA SER A 90 5.07 12.48 -22.36
C SER A 90 3.89 11.50 -22.38
N ALA A 91 2.79 11.91 -23.00
CA ALA A 91 1.62 11.06 -23.21
C ALA A 91 1.02 11.28 -24.60
N SER A 92 0.59 10.20 -25.24
CA SER A 92 -0.09 10.25 -26.53
C SER A 92 -1.57 10.62 -26.35
N ASN A 93 -2.11 11.45 -27.25
CA ASN A 93 -3.53 11.81 -27.30
C ASN A 93 -4.11 12.34 -25.98
N PHE A 94 -3.33 13.16 -25.27
CA PHE A 94 -3.77 13.76 -24.02
C PHE A 94 -4.51 15.08 -24.26
N SER A 95 -5.68 15.22 -23.63
CA SER A 95 -6.45 16.47 -23.60
C SER A 95 -6.99 16.70 -22.19
N PHE A 96 -7.10 17.96 -21.80
CA PHE A 96 -7.58 18.37 -20.49
C PHE A 96 -8.09 19.81 -20.53
N LYS A 97 -8.88 20.19 -19.53
CA LYS A 97 -9.23 21.59 -19.27
C LYS A 97 -8.30 22.18 -18.21
N PRO A 98 -7.80 23.42 -18.38
CA PRO A 98 -6.89 24.05 -17.42
C PRO A 98 -7.46 24.07 -16.01
N GLY A 99 -6.74 23.48 -15.05
CA GLY A 99 -7.20 23.26 -13.67
C GLY A 99 -7.45 21.81 -13.30
N GLN A 100 -7.70 20.93 -14.28
CA GLN A 100 -7.92 19.50 -14.04
C GLN A 100 -6.68 18.78 -13.50
N TYR A 101 -6.90 17.59 -12.95
CA TYR A 101 -5.86 16.74 -12.41
C TYR A 101 -5.81 15.37 -13.09
N ILE A 102 -4.71 14.64 -12.87
CA ILE A 102 -4.63 13.21 -13.16
C ILE A 102 -4.40 12.42 -11.89
N SER A 103 -4.77 11.15 -11.90
CA SER A 103 -4.49 10.24 -10.80
C SER A 103 -3.43 9.22 -11.20
N LEU A 104 -2.24 9.34 -10.64
CA LEU A 104 -1.12 8.43 -10.90
C LEU A 104 -1.35 7.12 -10.12
N GLN A 105 -1.35 6.00 -10.82
CA GLN A 105 -1.33 4.67 -10.22
C GLN A 105 0.10 4.25 -9.90
N MET A 106 0.33 3.97 -8.63
CA MET A 106 1.61 3.56 -8.08
C MET A 106 1.46 2.20 -7.40
N ASN A 107 2.59 1.56 -7.11
CA ASN A 107 2.63 0.30 -6.41
C ASN A 107 3.79 0.30 -5.42
N ASP A 108 3.55 -0.19 -4.22
CA ASP A 108 4.59 -0.47 -3.24
C ASP A 108 4.32 -1.82 -2.54
N TRP A 109 5.05 -2.11 -1.47
CA TRP A 109 4.90 -3.35 -0.72
C TRP A 109 3.51 -3.54 -0.06
N LYS A 110 2.72 -2.48 0.13
CA LYS A 110 1.33 -2.54 0.62
C LYS A 110 0.33 -2.72 -0.53
N GLY A 111 0.80 -2.82 -1.78
CA GLY A 111 -0.02 -3.00 -2.98
C GLY A 111 -0.28 -1.70 -3.75
N LYS A 112 -1.14 -1.81 -4.77
CA LYS A 112 -1.48 -0.69 -5.66
C LYS A 112 -2.21 0.42 -4.90
N PHE A 113 -1.88 1.65 -5.23
CA PHE A 113 -2.54 2.85 -4.71
C PHE A 113 -2.44 3.97 -5.74
N SER A 114 -3.31 4.96 -5.64
CA SER A 114 -3.27 6.11 -6.55
C SER A 114 -3.26 7.42 -5.78
N ARG A 115 -2.72 8.47 -6.40
CA ARG A 115 -2.76 9.84 -5.87
C ARG A 115 -3.04 10.81 -7.00
N SER A 116 -3.91 11.77 -6.71
CA SER A 116 -4.28 12.84 -7.62
C SER A 116 -3.26 13.97 -7.56
N TYR A 117 -2.91 14.51 -8.72
CA TYR A 117 -2.01 15.65 -8.88
C TYR A 117 -2.54 16.54 -10.01
N SER A 118 -2.76 17.81 -9.72
CA SER A 118 -3.21 18.79 -10.70
C SER A 118 -2.15 19.01 -11.79
N ILE A 119 -2.62 19.20 -13.01
CA ILE A 119 -1.77 19.44 -14.17
C ILE A 119 -1.29 20.89 -14.10
N ALA A 120 0.02 21.10 -14.07
CA ALA A 120 0.63 22.43 -13.99
C ALA A 120 0.78 23.08 -15.36
N SER A 121 1.11 22.28 -16.39
CA SER A 121 1.26 22.75 -17.77
C SER A 121 1.09 21.59 -18.74
N TYR A 122 0.81 21.93 -20.00
CA TYR A 122 0.83 21.00 -21.12
C TYR A 122 1.39 21.69 -22.35
N ASN A 123 2.43 21.12 -22.94
CA ASN A 123 3.04 21.63 -24.17
C ASN A 123 3.54 20.46 -25.03
N SER A 124 3.23 20.48 -26.33
CA SER A 124 3.71 19.50 -27.32
C SER A 124 3.60 18.04 -26.88
N GLY A 125 2.47 17.62 -26.31
CA GLY A 125 2.26 16.23 -25.86
C GLY A 125 2.91 15.88 -24.52
N MET A 126 3.46 16.87 -23.81
CA MET A 126 4.05 16.70 -22.48
C MET A 126 3.27 17.50 -21.43
N PHE A 127 2.84 16.83 -20.37
CA PHE A 127 2.23 17.48 -19.21
C PHE A 127 3.21 17.51 -18.03
N THR A 128 3.07 18.52 -17.18
CA THR A 128 3.90 18.68 -15.98
C THR A 128 3.04 18.63 -14.72
N LEU A 129 3.55 18.01 -13.66
CA LEU A 129 2.97 17.97 -12.33
C LEU A 129 3.94 18.58 -11.32
N THR A 130 3.42 19.31 -10.33
CA THR A 130 4.19 19.74 -9.16
C THR A 130 3.70 19.03 -7.91
N VAL A 131 4.61 18.33 -7.23
CA VAL A 131 4.30 17.37 -6.17
C VAL A 131 4.99 17.80 -4.88
N LYS A 132 4.21 18.00 -3.81
CA LYS A 132 4.78 18.19 -2.47
C LYS A 132 5.16 16.85 -1.84
N LEU A 133 6.43 16.70 -1.50
CA LEU A 133 7.00 15.51 -0.90
C LEU A 133 6.74 15.50 0.61
N LEU A 134 5.54 15.05 0.99
CA LEU A 134 5.19 14.87 2.39
C LEU A 134 6.06 13.80 3.07
N SER A 135 6.58 14.13 4.26
CA SER A 135 7.32 13.17 5.09
C SER A 135 6.49 11.91 5.34
N LYS A 136 7.10 10.74 5.13
CA LYS A 136 6.45 9.40 5.23
C LYS A 136 5.30 9.18 4.23
N GLY A 137 5.11 10.04 3.24
CA GLY A 137 4.10 9.87 2.19
C GLY A 137 4.47 8.74 1.22
N ARG A 138 3.56 7.78 1.01
CA ARG A 138 3.76 6.68 0.04
C ARG A 138 4.01 7.21 -1.38
N GLY A 139 3.20 8.16 -1.83
CA GLY A 139 3.33 8.80 -3.14
C GLY A 139 4.62 9.62 -3.26
N ALA A 140 4.95 10.39 -2.22
CA ALA A 140 6.19 11.17 -2.16
C ALA A 140 7.43 10.27 -2.32
N ARG A 141 7.52 9.16 -1.57
CA ARG A 141 8.63 8.19 -1.68
C ARG A 141 8.70 7.53 -3.06
N PHE A 142 7.55 7.18 -3.66
CA PHE A 142 7.53 6.57 -4.98
C PHE A 142 8.06 7.55 -6.05
N LEU A 143 7.52 8.76 -6.07
CA LEU A 143 7.86 9.78 -7.06
C LEU A 143 9.28 10.35 -6.87
N SER A 144 9.78 10.42 -5.64
CA SER A 144 11.17 10.79 -5.36
C SER A 144 12.16 9.74 -5.89
N CYS A 145 11.78 8.46 -5.96
CA CYS A 145 12.62 7.40 -6.53
C CYS A 145 12.36 7.15 -8.03
N LEU A 146 11.33 7.76 -8.60
CA LEU A 146 10.99 7.58 -10.01
C LEU A 146 12.10 8.14 -10.91
N LYS A 147 12.60 7.33 -11.84
CA LYS A 147 13.67 7.67 -12.78
C LYS A 147 13.11 8.14 -14.13
N ILE A 148 13.86 9.01 -14.80
CA ILE A 148 13.60 9.41 -16.19
C ILE A 148 13.58 8.16 -17.08
N GLY A 149 12.70 8.16 -18.09
CA GLY A 149 12.46 7.04 -19.01
C GLY A 149 11.53 5.95 -18.47
N LYS A 150 11.08 6.03 -17.22
CA LYS A 150 10.11 5.05 -16.66
C LYS A 150 8.68 5.38 -17.04
N LYS A 151 7.92 4.31 -17.31
CA LYS A 151 6.49 4.33 -17.57
C LYS A 151 5.71 4.39 -16.25
N ILE A 152 4.61 5.14 -16.25
CA ILE A 152 3.63 5.19 -15.16
C ILE A 152 2.22 5.20 -15.72
N ASN A 153 1.31 4.50 -15.05
CA ASN A 153 -0.09 4.50 -15.40
C ASN A 153 -0.79 5.68 -14.72
N TYR A 154 -1.69 6.35 -15.44
CA TYR A 154 -2.49 7.43 -14.89
C TYR A 154 -3.94 7.34 -15.37
N LEU A 155 -4.83 7.94 -14.61
CA LEU A 155 -6.23 8.13 -14.97
C LEU A 155 -6.50 9.63 -15.16
N GLY A 156 -7.16 10.00 -16.25
CA GLY A 156 -7.64 11.36 -16.48
C GLY A 156 -7.33 11.91 -17.88
N ALA A 157 -7.54 13.22 -18.09
CA ALA A 157 -7.82 14.25 -17.07
C ALA A 157 -9.16 14.12 -16.33
N LEU A 158 -9.21 14.56 -15.07
CA LEU A 158 -10.34 14.47 -14.13
C LEU A 158 -10.57 15.81 -13.42
N GLY A 159 -11.75 15.95 -12.80
CA GLY A 159 -12.10 17.09 -11.96
C GLY A 159 -12.92 18.16 -12.67
N ASN A 160 -13.75 18.86 -11.88
CA ASN A 160 -14.63 19.95 -12.32
C ASN A 160 -14.04 21.34 -12.07
N PHE A 161 -12.93 21.42 -11.34
CA PHE A 161 -12.19 22.66 -11.12
C PHE A 161 -11.39 23.03 -12.36
N HIS A 162 -12.00 23.81 -13.25
CA HIS A 162 -11.36 24.24 -14.48
C HIS A 162 -11.72 25.68 -14.86
N LEU A 163 -10.83 26.33 -15.60
CA LEU A 163 -11.02 27.69 -16.09
C LEU A 163 -12.32 27.78 -16.91
N LYS A 164 -13.14 28.79 -16.61
CA LYS A 164 -14.29 29.18 -17.44
C LYS A 164 -13.82 30.14 -18.54
N ASN A 165 -14.30 29.91 -19.76
CA ASN A 165 -13.98 30.76 -20.91
C ASN A 165 -14.91 31.99 -20.93
N THR A 166 -14.58 32.96 -20.10
CA THR A 166 -15.31 34.22 -19.94
C THR A 166 -14.31 35.39 -19.95
N PRO A 167 -14.72 36.59 -20.41
CA PRO A 167 -13.85 37.77 -20.41
C PRO A 167 -13.72 38.43 -19.02
N VAL A 168 -14.41 37.90 -18.02
CA VAL A 168 -14.48 38.44 -16.65
C VAL A 168 -13.09 38.40 -15.99
N LYS A 169 -12.79 39.36 -15.12
CA LYS A 169 -11.56 39.42 -14.32
C LYS A 169 -11.40 38.15 -13.48
N LYS A 170 -10.19 37.64 -13.34
CA LYS A 170 -9.91 36.38 -12.64
C LYS A 170 -9.02 36.59 -11.43
N THR A 171 -9.43 36.07 -10.28
CA THR A 171 -8.60 36.04 -9.07
C THR A 171 -8.23 34.60 -8.75
N LEU A 172 -6.95 34.29 -8.74
CA LEU A 172 -6.39 32.96 -8.49
C LEU A 172 -5.73 32.93 -7.11
N ILE A 173 -6.29 32.19 -6.16
CA ILE A 173 -5.82 32.10 -4.79
C ILE A 173 -5.26 30.70 -4.55
N ALA A 174 -4.00 30.60 -4.19
CA ALA A 174 -3.31 29.32 -4.02
C ALA A 174 -2.53 29.24 -2.72
N THR A 175 -2.41 28.03 -2.16
CA THR A 175 -1.38 27.74 -1.14
C THR A 175 -0.54 26.51 -1.48
N GLY A 176 0.77 26.62 -1.26
CA GLY A 176 1.73 25.56 -1.57
C GLY A 176 1.58 25.01 -3.00
N THR A 177 1.44 23.70 -3.16
CA THR A 177 1.26 23.08 -4.49
C THR A 177 -0.09 23.34 -5.13
N GLY A 178 -1.02 24.02 -4.45
CA GLY A 178 -2.25 24.53 -5.06
C GLY A 178 -2.00 25.57 -6.17
N LEU A 179 -0.75 26.05 -6.32
CA LEU A 179 -0.34 26.88 -7.44
C LEU A 179 -0.33 26.13 -8.78
N ALA A 180 -0.18 24.79 -8.77
CA ALA A 180 -0.13 23.97 -9.99
C ALA A 180 -1.31 24.22 -10.96
N PRO A 181 -2.58 24.04 -10.54
CA PRO A 181 -3.70 24.31 -11.44
C PRO A 181 -3.77 25.78 -11.87
N MET A 182 -3.31 26.72 -11.03
CA MET A 182 -3.32 28.15 -11.37
C MET A 182 -2.35 28.47 -12.52
N ILE A 183 -1.16 27.86 -12.53
CA ILE A 183 -0.22 28.00 -13.66
C ILE A 183 -0.87 27.51 -14.95
N SER A 184 -1.55 26.36 -14.88
CA SER A 184 -2.25 25.82 -16.04
C SER A 184 -3.33 26.79 -16.54
N MET A 185 -4.12 27.37 -15.63
CA MET A 185 -5.14 28.37 -15.99
C MET A 185 -4.50 29.63 -16.59
N LEU A 186 -3.45 30.18 -15.99
CA LEU A 186 -2.74 31.37 -16.49
C LEU A 186 -2.21 31.18 -17.90
N GLN A 187 -1.61 30.02 -18.20
CA GLN A 187 -1.09 29.69 -19.54
C GLN A 187 -2.16 29.62 -20.63
N ASN A 188 -3.42 29.37 -20.26
CA ASN A 188 -4.52 29.18 -21.18
C ASN A 188 -5.54 30.34 -21.14
N MET A 189 -5.24 31.38 -20.36
CA MET A 189 -6.11 32.54 -20.24
C MET A 189 -5.69 33.61 -21.26
N PRO A 190 -6.65 34.27 -21.94
CA PRO A 190 -6.32 35.34 -22.87
C PRO A 190 -5.52 36.47 -22.20
N GLU A 191 -4.53 37.02 -22.90
CA GLU A 191 -3.65 38.06 -22.35
C GLU A 191 -4.42 39.30 -21.89
N LYS A 192 -5.47 39.68 -22.61
CA LYS A 192 -6.34 40.85 -22.30
C LYS A 192 -7.15 40.74 -21.00
N VAL A 193 -7.34 39.53 -20.46
CA VAL A 193 -8.09 39.35 -19.21
C VAL A 193 -7.23 39.86 -18.06
N GLU A 194 -7.83 40.65 -17.16
CA GLU A 194 -7.16 41.08 -15.92
C GLU A 194 -7.07 39.92 -14.94
N LYS A 195 -5.87 39.68 -14.40
CA LYS A 195 -5.53 38.54 -13.57
C LYS A 195 -4.95 39.03 -12.26
N LYS A 196 -5.45 38.50 -11.14
CA LYS A 196 -4.87 38.68 -9.82
C LYS A 196 -4.47 37.33 -9.26
N VAL A 197 -3.23 37.19 -8.79
CA VAL A 197 -2.71 35.95 -8.18
C VAL A 197 -2.33 36.23 -6.75
N ILE A 198 -2.96 35.53 -5.80
CA ILE A 198 -2.63 35.59 -4.38
C ILE A 198 -2.07 34.23 -3.98
N TYR A 199 -0.76 34.17 -3.75
CA TYR A 199 -0.05 32.92 -3.47
C TYR A 199 0.51 32.89 -2.05
N GLY A 200 -0.02 31.99 -1.22
CA GLY A 200 0.41 31.81 0.16
C GLY A 200 1.40 30.66 0.35
N VAL A 201 2.48 30.93 1.07
CA VAL A 201 3.45 29.93 1.49
C VAL A 201 3.75 30.03 2.99
N ARG A 202 4.36 28.97 3.53
CA ARG A 202 4.77 28.96 4.94
C ARG A 202 6.07 29.73 5.13
N PHE A 203 7.11 29.32 4.42
CA PHE A 203 8.42 29.96 4.44
C PHE A 203 8.77 30.54 3.07
N GLU A 204 9.64 31.55 3.03
CA GLU A 204 10.10 32.18 1.77
C GLU A 204 10.72 31.17 0.79
N LYS A 205 11.43 30.16 1.32
CA LYS A 205 12.05 29.08 0.54
C LYS A 205 11.04 28.12 -0.13
N ASP A 206 9.77 28.18 0.27
CA ASP A 206 8.71 27.37 -0.31
C ASP A 206 8.11 28.03 -1.57
N VAL A 207 8.48 29.28 -1.88
CA VAL A 207 8.07 29.97 -3.10
C VAL A 207 8.70 29.29 -4.31
N TYR A 208 7.87 28.89 -5.26
CA TYR A 208 8.30 28.39 -6.56
C TYR A 208 7.52 29.06 -7.69
N TYR A 209 8.06 29.02 -8.91
CA TYR A 209 7.49 29.66 -10.11
C TYR A 209 7.27 31.18 -10.03
N LYS A 210 7.89 31.89 -9.08
CA LYS A 210 7.80 33.35 -8.98
C LYS A 210 8.11 34.05 -10.33
N GLU A 211 9.24 33.72 -10.94
CA GLU A 211 9.65 34.26 -12.25
C GLU A 211 8.70 33.89 -13.40
N ILE A 212 7.94 32.79 -13.27
CA ILE A 212 6.93 32.40 -14.28
C ILE A 212 5.68 33.24 -14.10
N LEU A 213 5.24 33.46 -12.86
CA LEU A 213 4.08 34.28 -12.54
C LEU A 213 4.23 35.71 -13.04
N GLU A 214 5.42 36.29 -12.87
CA GLU A 214 5.75 37.67 -13.30
C GLU A 214 5.77 37.85 -14.82
N LYS A 215 5.76 36.77 -15.61
CA LYS A 215 5.79 36.85 -17.09
C LYS A 215 4.40 36.90 -17.73
N PHE A 216 3.33 36.60 -16.99
CA PHE A 216 1.99 36.60 -17.58
C PHE A 216 1.46 38.03 -17.74
N ALA A 217 1.03 38.38 -18.95
CA ALA A 217 0.45 39.69 -19.25
C ALA A 217 -0.80 39.98 -18.39
N ASN A 218 -0.99 41.24 -18.01
CA ASN A 218 -2.10 41.73 -17.19
C ASN A 218 -2.28 40.93 -15.88
N THR A 219 -1.17 40.55 -15.24
CA THR A 219 -1.18 39.75 -14.00
C THR A 219 -0.56 40.52 -12.84
N HIS A 220 -1.33 40.73 -11.78
CA HIS A 220 -0.85 41.27 -10.51
C HIS A 220 -0.62 40.12 -9.53
N VAL A 221 0.61 39.99 -9.02
CA VAL A 221 1.01 38.86 -8.18
C VAL A 221 1.33 39.35 -6.76
N THR A 222 0.60 38.82 -5.78
CA THR A 222 0.83 39.02 -4.35
C THR A 222 1.24 37.71 -3.71
N ILE A 223 2.46 37.63 -3.18
CA ILE A 223 2.95 36.44 -2.45
C ILE A 223 2.91 36.74 -0.95
N GLN A 224 2.19 35.93 -0.18
CA GLN A 224 2.08 36.05 1.29
C GLN A 224 2.90 34.96 1.97
N VAL A 225 3.82 35.36 2.85
CA VAL A 225 4.64 34.43 3.65
C VAL A 225 4.18 34.48 5.10
N SER A 226 3.69 33.35 5.62
CA SER A 226 3.08 33.30 6.96
C SER A 226 4.08 33.13 8.10
N GLN A 227 5.26 32.57 7.84
CA GLN A 227 6.36 32.40 8.80
C GLN A 227 7.69 32.81 8.14
N PRO A 228 7.86 34.09 7.81
CA PRO A 228 9.09 34.57 7.16
C PRO A 228 10.28 34.58 8.14
N GLY A 229 11.50 34.61 7.59
CA GLY A 229 12.69 34.92 8.37
C GLY A 229 12.70 36.37 8.86
N ASN A 230 13.58 36.69 9.82
CA ASN A 230 13.66 38.02 10.42
C ASN A 230 13.93 39.11 9.37
N ASP A 231 14.81 38.82 8.40
CA ASP A 231 15.25 39.78 7.37
C ASP A 231 14.35 39.80 6.12
N PHE A 232 13.20 39.10 6.15
CA PHE A 232 12.29 39.07 5.01
C PHE A 232 11.57 40.42 4.82
N THR A 233 11.69 40.96 3.62
CA THR A 233 11.14 42.28 3.23
C THR A 233 9.86 42.20 2.38
N GLY A 234 9.40 41.00 2.02
CA GLY A 234 8.15 40.81 1.27
C GLY A 234 6.89 40.83 2.14
N ASN A 235 5.72 40.55 1.53
CA ASN A 235 4.45 40.58 2.27
C ASN A 235 4.37 39.45 3.31
N LYS A 236 4.06 39.84 4.55
CA LYS A 236 3.94 38.95 5.70
C LYS A 236 2.46 38.76 6.01
N GLY A 237 1.99 37.52 6.04
CA GLY A 237 0.59 37.22 6.31
C GLY A 237 0.09 35.93 5.67
N ARG A 238 -1.23 35.84 5.55
CA ARG A 238 -1.96 34.76 4.90
C ARG A 238 -2.74 35.32 3.71
N VAL A 239 -3.15 34.43 2.81
CA VAL A 239 -3.99 34.81 1.65
C VAL A 239 -5.33 35.42 2.06
N THR A 240 -5.83 35.10 3.26
CA THR A 240 -7.04 35.67 3.86
C THR A 240 -6.93 37.16 4.18
N ASP A 241 -5.71 37.69 4.25
CA ASP A 241 -5.48 39.08 4.61
C ASP A 241 -5.63 39.99 3.37
N CYS A 242 -5.74 39.40 2.17
CA CYS A 242 -5.89 40.10 0.89
C CYS A 242 -7.35 40.09 0.36
N LEU A 243 -8.33 39.61 1.14
CA LEU A 243 -9.70 39.43 0.64
C LEU A 243 -10.40 40.75 0.29
N ASP A 244 -10.07 41.83 1.00
CA ASP A 244 -10.64 43.15 0.74
C ASP A 244 -10.18 43.75 -0.61
N GLU A 245 -9.12 43.18 -1.19
CA GLU A 245 -8.60 43.63 -2.49
C GLU A 245 -9.21 42.88 -3.68
N ILE A 246 -10.18 42.00 -3.46
CA ILE A 246 -10.78 41.16 -4.50
C ILE A 246 -12.08 41.82 -4.97
N SER A 247 -12.17 42.07 -6.28
CA SER A 247 -13.36 42.68 -6.87
C SER A 247 -14.55 41.72 -6.83
N SER A 248 -15.74 42.22 -6.48
CA SER A 248 -16.98 41.43 -6.36
C SER A 248 -17.47 40.83 -7.67
N ASP A 249 -17.07 41.41 -8.80
CA ASP A 249 -17.36 40.94 -10.16
C ASP A 249 -16.33 39.93 -10.69
N SER A 250 -15.27 39.61 -9.94
CA SER A 250 -14.24 38.67 -10.36
C SER A 250 -14.69 37.22 -10.17
N GLU A 251 -14.36 36.35 -11.14
CA GLU A 251 -14.37 34.91 -10.87
C GLU A 251 -13.15 34.53 -10.04
N VAL A 252 -13.40 33.89 -8.89
CA VAL A 252 -12.39 33.53 -7.91
C VAL A 252 -12.14 32.03 -7.95
N TYR A 253 -10.88 31.63 -8.13
CA TYR A 253 -10.43 30.24 -8.17
C TYR A 253 -9.53 29.98 -6.98
N ILE A 254 -9.89 29.04 -6.11
CA ILE A 254 -9.20 28.80 -4.83
C ILE A 254 -8.67 27.36 -4.80
N CYS A 255 -7.37 27.16 -4.59
CA CYS A 255 -6.79 25.82 -4.51
C CYS A 255 -5.70 25.67 -3.43
N GLY A 256 -5.74 24.58 -2.68
CA GLY A 256 -4.66 24.22 -1.75
C GLY A 256 -5.17 23.56 -0.48
N ASN A 257 -4.68 24.03 0.68
CA ASN A 257 -5.05 23.44 1.97
C ASN A 257 -6.57 23.57 2.22
N PRO A 258 -7.28 22.49 2.64
CA PRO A 258 -8.74 22.54 2.86
C PRO A 258 -9.19 23.65 3.81
N ASN A 259 -8.48 23.88 4.91
CA ASN A 259 -8.82 24.94 5.87
C ASN A 259 -8.66 26.33 5.26
N MET A 260 -7.67 26.52 4.39
CA MET A 260 -7.48 27.77 3.66
C MET A 260 -8.64 27.97 2.67
N VAL A 261 -8.98 26.95 1.89
CA VAL A 261 -10.07 27.02 0.90
C VAL A 261 -11.39 27.41 1.59
N GLU A 262 -11.71 26.76 2.71
CA GLU A 262 -12.90 27.06 3.49
C GLU A 262 -12.88 28.49 4.05
N SER A 263 -11.77 28.92 4.64
CA SER A 263 -11.62 30.27 5.21
C SER A 263 -11.77 31.36 4.15
N VAL A 264 -11.15 31.19 2.98
CA VAL A 264 -11.25 32.14 1.87
C VAL A 264 -12.66 32.16 1.30
N LYS A 265 -13.28 31.00 1.04
CA LYS A 265 -14.66 30.93 0.55
C LYS A 265 -15.62 31.64 1.51
N LYS A 266 -15.54 31.34 2.81
CA LYS A 266 -16.36 31.98 3.84
C LYS A 266 -16.13 33.50 3.86
N GLY A 267 -14.87 33.95 3.89
CA GLY A 267 -14.55 35.37 3.93
C GLY A 267 -14.99 36.16 2.70
N LEU A 268 -15.05 35.54 1.52
CA LEU A 268 -15.60 36.14 0.30
C LEU A 268 -17.13 36.26 0.36
N LEU A 269 -17.83 35.23 0.85
CA LEU A 269 -19.29 35.28 1.01
C LEU A 269 -19.72 36.35 2.02
N GLU A 270 -18.98 36.49 3.13
CA GLU A 270 -19.21 37.55 4.14
C GLU A 270 -19.02 38.96 3.56
N ARG A 271 -18.25 39.11 2.48
CA ARG A 271 -18.02 40.36 1.74
C ARG A 271 -18.99 40.57 0.57
N GLY A 272 -19.99 39.69 0.41
CA GLY A 272 -21.03 39.82 -0.62
C GLY A 272 -20.64 39.29 -2.01
N HIS A 273 -19.56 38.51 -2.15
CA HIS A 273 -19.27 37.84 -3.41
C HIS A 273 -20.33 36.78 -3.74
N SER A 274 -20.72 36.69 -5.01
CA SER A 274 -21.66 35.66 -5.47
C SER A 274 -21.01 34.28 -5.45
N GLU A 275 -21.69 33.29 -4.85
CA GLU A 275 -21.19 31.91 -4.79
C GLU A 275 -20.95 31.31 -6.18
N ASN A 276 -21.73 31.73 -7.18
CA ASN A 276 -21.60 31.24 -8.57
C ASN A 276 -20.29 31.66 -9.26
N LEU A 277 -19.59 32.64 -8.70
CA LEU A 277 -18.28 33.10 -9.19
C LEU A 277 -17.12 32.48 -8.40
N ILE A 278 -17.38 31.65 -7.40
CA ILE A 278 -16.36 31.03 -6.55
C ILE A 278 -16.17 29.56 -6.91
N PHE A 279 -15.02 29.24 -7.49
CA PHE A 279 -14.59 27.89 -7.83
C PHE A 279 -13.49 27.45 -6.89
N ASN A 280 -13.53 26.21 -6.39
CA ASN A 280 -12.48 25.73 -5.49
C ASN A 280 -12.14 24.26 -5.63
N GLU A 281 -10.91 23.91 -5.23
CA GLU A 281 -10.42 22.55 -5.10
C GLU A 281 -9.55 22.42 -3.85
N SER A 282 -9.80 21.39 -3.04
CA SER A 282 -9.10 21.15 -1.77
C SER A 282 -8.17 19.95 -1.87
N PHE A 283 -6.90 20.13 -1.51
CA PHE A 283 -5.91 19.05 -1.48
C PHE A 283 -5.97 18.33 -0.14
N THR A 284 -6.76 17.26 -0.09
CA THR A 284 -6.89 16.44 1.11
C THR A 284 -5.69 15.52 1.27
N VAL A 285 -5.05 15.57 2.44
CA VAL A 285 -4.05 14.58 2.81
C VAL A 285 -4.81 13.30 3.21
N SER A 286 -4.38 12.14 2.73
CA SER A 286 -4.90 10.85 3.20
C SER A 286 -4.44 10.64 4.66
N THR A 287 -5.18 11.18 5.64
CA THR A 287 -4.73 11.39 7.03
C THR A 287 -4.72 10.16 7.93
N ASN A 288 -5.24 9.01 7.48
CA ASN A 288 -5.31 7.82 8.33
C ASN A 288 -4.43 6.69 7.80
N HIS A 289 -3.11 6.86 7.96
CA HIS A 289 -2.22 5.71 8.05
C HIS A 289 -2.07 5.33 9.52
N PRO A 290 -2.46 4.11 9.93
CA PRO A 290 -2.14 3.63 11.27
C PRO A 290 -0.62 3.76 11.48
N SER A 291 -0.19 4.12 12.69
CA SER A 291 1.24 4.18 13.02
C SER A 291 1.93 2.88 12.60
N LEU A 292 3.21 2.92 12.21
CA LEU A 292 3.95 1.73 11.77
C LEU A 292 3.82 0.58 12.80
N GLY A 293 3.78 0.91 14.10
CA GLY A 293 3.50 -0.05 15.17
C GLY A 293 2.07 -0.61 15.14
N ARG A 294 1.03 0.21 14.90
CA ARG A 294 -0.33 -0.31 14.64
C ARG A 294 -0.40 -1.14 13.37
N ASP A 295 0.29 -0.75 12.30
CA ASP A 295 0.28 -1.49 11.05
C ASP A 295 0.97 -2.85 11.16
N ILE A 296 2.08 -2.93 11.90
CA ILE A 296 2.85 -4.16 12.13
C ILE A 296 2.20 -5.04 13.21
N PHE A 297 1.96 -4.49 14.42
CA PHE A 297 1.55 -5.28 15.59
C PHE A 297 0.04 -5.42 15.75
N ILE A 298 -0.76 -4.48 15.24
CA ILE A 298 -2.24 -4.52 15.36
C ILE A 298 -2.88 -4.96 14.04
N ASN A 299 -2.36 -4.55 12.88
CA ASN A 299 -2.92 -4.89 11.56
C ASN A 299 -2.17 -6.02 10.83
N GLY A 300 -0.99 -6.43 11.29
CA GLY A 300 -0.24 -7.56 10.71
C GLY A 300 0.38 -7.30 9.33
N ASN A 301 0.47 -6.04 8.90
CA ASN A 301 1.16 -5.62 7.67
C ASN A 301 2.68 -5.55 7.95
N ILE A 302 3.32 -6.72 8.02
CA ILE A 302 4.76 -6.83 8.22
C ILE A 302 5.48 -6.46 6.90
N PRO A 303 6.24 -5.36 6.84
CA PRO A 303 7.01 -4.99 5.67
C PRO A 303 8.00 -6.10 5.34
N GLY A 304 8.06 -6.51 4.07
CA GLY A 304 9.07 -7.45 3.62
C GLY A 304 8.77 -8.92 3.90
N ILE A 305 7.52 -9.37 4.08
CA ILE A 305 7.19 -10.82 4.13
C ILE A 305 7.76 -11.63 2.95
N ASN A 306 7.86 -11.03 1.76
CA ASN A 306 8.55 -11.66 0.62
C ASN A 306 10.07 -11.76 0.84
N ILE A 307 10.67 -10.76 1.50
CA ILE A 307 12.08 -10.76 1.90
C ILE A 307 12.29 -11.75 3.05
N PHE A 308 11.34 -11.86 3.99
CA PHE A 308 11.36 -12.81 5.10
C PHE A 308 11.29 -14.25 4.59
N SER A 309 10.46 -14.54 3.58
CA SER A 309 10.43 -15.86 2.94
C SER A 309 11.75 -16.19 2.22
N TRP A 310 12.41 -15.20 1.59
CA TRP A 310 13.72 -15.40 0.96
C TRP A 310 14.85 -15.50 1.97
N LEU A 311 14.85 -14.68 3.02
CA LEU A 311 15.81 -14.73 4.13
C LEU A 311 15.69 -16.05 4.88
N VAL A 312 14.48 -16.54 5.13
CA VAL A 312 14.25 -17.86 5.74
C VAL A 312 14.77 -18.99 4.85
N ILE A 313 14.57 -18.90 3.53
CA ILE A 313 15.13 -19.88 2.58
C ILE A 313 16.66 -19.78 2.51
N ILE A 314 17.23 -18.58 2.50
CA ILE A 314 18.69 -18.35 2.45
C ILE A 314 19.35 -18.81 3.75
N ILE A 315 18.78 -18.44 4.89
CA ILE A 315 19.23 -18.89 6.22
C ILE A 315 19.12 -20.41 6.29
N GLY A 316 17.96 -20.97 5.92
CA GLY A 316 17.71 -22.41 5.92
C GLY A 316 18.63 -23.22 5.00
N LEU A 317 18.89 -22.77 3.78
CA LEU A 317 19.64 -23.51 2.76
C LEU A 317 21.14 -23.20 2.71
N PHE A 318 21.61 -22.10 3.29
CA PHE A 318 23.03 -21.70 3.21
C PHE A 318 23.68 -21.42 4.58
N VAL A 319 22.96 -20.80 5.51
CA VAL A 319 23.53 -20.47 6.84
C VAL A 319 23.47 -21.67 7.78
N ILE A 320 22.35 -22.39 7.84
CA ILE A 320 22.22 -23.57 8.69
C ILE A 320 23.16 -24.72 8.27
N PRO A 321 23.31 -25.08 6.98
CA PRO A 321 24.25 -26.13 6.58
C PRO A 321 25.72 -25.71 6.74
N SER A 322 26.07 -24.42 6.62
CA SER A 322 27.45 -23.95 6.87
C SER A 322 27.80 -23.93 8.36
N LEU A 323 26.86 -23.56 9.22
CA LEU A 323 27.01 -23.67 10.68
C LEU A 323 27.07 -25.14 11.12
N TRP A 324 26.30 -26.03 10.49
CA TRP A 324 26.34 -27.46 10.76
C TRP A 324 27.64 -28.12 10.24
N TYR A 325 28.13 -27.74 9.06
CA TYR A 325 29.46 -28.13 8.57
C TYR A 325 30.57 -27.70 9.53
N SER A 326 30.52 -26.45 10.03
CA SER A 326 31.48 -25.98 11.04
C SER A 326 31.38 -26.75 12.36
N HIS A 327 30.20 -27.24 12.75
CA HIS A 327 30.04 -28.10 13.94
C HIS A 327 30.73 -29.46 13.76
N VAL A 328 30.53 -30.12 12.61
CA VAL A 328 31.11 -31.44 12.35
C VAL A 328 32.61 -31.39 12.08
N VAL A 329 33.11 -30.29 11.48
CA VAL A 329 34.54 -30.13 11.16
C VAL A 329 35.37 -29.53 12.30
N ASN A 330 34.84 -28.54 13.03
CA ASN A 330 35.63 -27.76 14.00
C ASN A 330 35.27 -28.01 15.48
N ASN A 331 34.32 -28.90 15.77
CA ASN A 331 33.87 -29.22 17.14
C ASN A 331 33.51 -27.97 17.99
N ALA A 332 33.12 -26.88 17.31
CA ALA A 332 32.91 -25.58 17.95
C ALA A 332 31.44 -25.45 18.37
N LEU A 333 31.21 -25.38 19.69
CA LEU A 333 29.92 -25.12 20.29
C LEU A 333 29.72 -23.61 20.49
N TYR A 334 28.62 -23.07 19.98
CA TYR A 334 27.92 -22.02 20.74
C TYR A 334 27.12 -22.76 21.82
N ALA A 335 27.79 -23.14 22.91
CA ALA A 335 27.20 -23.94 24.00
C ALA A 335 26.06 -23.21 24.71
N ASP A 336 26.06 -21.88 24.65
CA ASP A 336 25.09 -21.01 25.31
C ASP A 336 24.44 -20.04 24.32
N PHE A 337 23.59 -20.55 23.42
CA PHE A 337 22.74 -19.69 22.61
C PHE A 337 21.46 -19.34 23.36
N LEU A 338 21.41 -18.12 23.92
CA LEU A 338 20.18 -17.48 24.42
C LEU A 338 19.30 -18.37 25.32
N PHE A 339 19.87 -19.02 26.34
CA PHE A 339 19.13 -19.88 27.29
C PHE A 339 18.53 -21.18 26.71
N PHE A 340 18.77 -21.50 25.43
CA PHE A 340 18.26 -22.70 24.75
C PHE A 340 19.30 -23.83 24.60
N GLY A 341 20.44 -23.73 25.31
CA GLY A 341 21.57 -24.64 25.14
C GLY A 341 22.26 -24.41 23.79
N THR A 342 22.44 -25.48 23.00
CA THR A 342 23.15 -25.39 21.72
C THR A 342 22.30 -24.72 20.64
N PHE A 343 22.94 -23.98 19.73
CA PHE A 343 22.25 -23.37 18.59
C PHE A 343 21.46 -24.38 17.74
N MET A 344 21.93 -25.63 17.64
CA MET A 344 21.20 -26.71 16.96
C MET A 344 19.96 -27.16 17.72
N SER A 345 20.02 -27.23 19.05
CA SER A 345 18.82 -27.49 19.88
C SER A 345 17.78 -26.39 19.70
N PHE A 346 18.23 -25.12 19.69
CA PHE A 346 17.34 -23.98 19.43
C PHE A 346 16.65 -24.07 18.06
N LEU A 347 17.40 -24.36 16.99
CA LEU A 347 16.82 -24.50 15.65
C LEU A 347 15.84 -25.68 15.57
N TRP A 348 16.16 -26.79 16.23
CA TRP A 348 15.29 -27.95 16.33
C TRP A 348 13.97 -27.60 17.04
N ASP A 349 14.05 -26.94 18.18
CA ASP A 349 12.88 -26.48 18.95
C ASP A 349 12.05 -25.46 18.16
N LEU A 350 12.71 -24.49 17.51
CA LEU A 350 12.05 -23.48 16.68
C LEU A 350 11.27 -24.11 15.52
N SER A 351 11.84 -25.15 14.90
CA SER A 351 11.16 -25.92 13.86
C SER A 351 9.88 -26.56 14.39
N TRP A 352 9.95 -27.25 15.54
CA TRP A 352 8.77 -27.91 16.13
C TRP A 352 7.70 -26.93 16.59
N TRP A 353 8.08 -25.81 17.22
CA TRP A 353 7.15 -24.74 17.57
C TRP A 353 6.48 -24.11 16.34
N SER A 354 7.18 -24.06 15.21
CA SER A 354 6.63 -23.61 13.94
C SER A 354 5.56 -24.59 13.41
N VAL A 355 5.77 -25.91 13.52
CA VAL A 355 4.75 -26.92 13.21
C VAL A 355 3.50 -26.73 14.08
N VAL A 356 3.69 -26.61 15.40
CA VAL A 356 2.59 -26.44 16.36
C VAL A 356 1.79 -25.17 16.05
N PHE A 357 2.47 -24.05 15.80
CA PHE A 357 1.83 -22.80 15.39
C PHE A 357 0.99 -22.99 14.12
N VAL A 358 1.56 -23.63 13.09
CA VAL A 358 0.89 -23.85 11.80
C VAL A 358 -0.35 -24.73 11.93
N MET A 359 -0.33 -25.73 12.81
CA MET A 359 -1.48 -26.59 13.07
C MET A 359 -2.55 -25.89 13.91
N GLY A 360 -2.14 -25.18 14.97
CA GLY A 360 -3.06 -24.60 15.96
C GLY A 360 -3.71 -23.30 15.53
N ILE A 361 -3.03 -22.44 14.78
CA ILE A 361 -3.49 -21.06 14.58
C ILE A 361 -4.80 -20.96 13.81
N ARG A 362 -5.04 -21.88 12.86
CA ARG A 362 -6.25 -21.88 12.03
C ARG A 362 -7.48 -22.39 12.80
N PRO A 363 -7.44 -23.54 13.49
CA PRO A 363 -8.50 -23.96 14.41
C PRO A 363 -8.81 -22.93 15.47
N LEU A 364 -7.78 -22.37 16.11
CA LEU A 364 -7.95 -21.32 17.12
C LEU A 364 -8.67 -20.09 16.53
N SER A 365 -8.30 -19.68 15.31
CA SER A 365 -9.01 -18.59 14.62
C SER A 365 -10.47 -18.92 14.28
N HIS A 366 -10.83 -20.19 14.10
CA HIS A 366 -12.20 -20.60 13.80
C HIS A 366 -13.04 -20.68 15.07
N LEU A 367 -12.48 -21.19 16.17
CA LEU A 367 -13.15 -21.33 17.46
C LEU A 367 -13.33 -19.99 18.19
N PHE A 368 -12.40 -19.05 17.99
CA PHE A 368 -12.44 -17.72 18.61
C PHE A 368 -12.51 -16.60 17.56
N PRO A 369 -13.58 -16.51 16.76
CA PRO A 369 -13.67 -15.56 15.64
C PRO A 369 -13.73 -14.09 16.08
N LYS A 370 -14.09 -13.82 17.35
CA LYS A 370 -14.10 -12.47 17.94
C LYS A 370 -12.69 -11.93 18.20
N ILE A 371 -11.67 -12.78 18.27
CA ILE A 371 -10.27 -12.37 18.48
C ILE A 371 -9.64 -12.08 17.11
N GLY A 372 -9.72 -10.82 16.67
CA GLY A 372 -9.20 -10.40 15.36
C GLY A 372 -7.71 -10.70 15.14
N LEU A 373 -6.92 -10.82 16.22
CA LEU A 373 -5.50 -11.19 16.17
C LEU A 373 -5.29 -12.61 15.61
N LEU A 374 -6.10 -13.60 16.01
CA LEU A 374 -5.93 -15.00 15.58
C LEU A 374 -6.13 -15.14 14.07
N ARG A 375 -7.16 -14.48 13.51
CA ARG A 375 -7.39 -14.45 12.07
C ARG A 375 -6.22 -13.83 11.32
N LYS A 376 -5.59 -12.79 11.88
CA LYS A 376 -4.40 -12.15 11.29
C LYS A 376 -3.17 -13.05 11.36
N LEU A 377 -2.94 -13.73 12.48
CA LEU A 377 -1.83 -14.68 12.66
C LEU A 377 -1.92 -15.88 11.70
N THR A 378 -3.12 -16.26 11.21
CA THR A 378 -3.23 -17.30 10.17
C THR A 378 -2.47 -16.96 8.88
N SER A 379 -2.20 -15.68 8.59
CA SER A 379 -1.41 -15.26 7.43
C SER A 379 0.07 -15.67 7.51
N LEU A 380 0.59 -15.82 8.74
CA LEU A 380 1.98 -16.22 8.99
C LEU A 380 2.20 -17.73 8.83
N ARG A 381 1.11 -18.51 8.76
CA ARG A 381 1.12 -19.97 8.63
C ARG A 381 2.01 -20.46 7.49
N LYS A 382 2.00 -19.78 6.35
CA LYS A 382 2.86 -20.15 5.20
C LYS A 382 4.33 -19.96 5.53
N ALA A 383 4.71 -18.83 6.14
CA ALA A 383 6.10 -18.52 6.45
C ALA A 383 6.69 -19.48 7.50
N PHE A 384 5.95 -19.73 8.59
CA PHE A 384 6.36 -20.69 9.61
C PHE A 384 6.40 -22.13 9.08
N GLY A 385 5.48 -22.50 8.17
CA GLY A 385 5.54 -23.79 7.50
C GLY A 385 6.82 -23.98 6.67
N ILE A 386 7.20 -22.95 5.90
CA ILE A 386 8.44 -22.97 5.11
C ILE A 386 9.68 -23.01 6.02
N LEU A 387 9.71 -22.18 7.07
CA LEU A 387 10.79 -22.15 8.06
C LEU A 387 11.02 -23.54 8.67
N SER A 388 9.95 -24.14 9.19
CA SER A 388 9.96 -25.49 9.76
C SER A 388 10.52 -26.53 8.78
N SER A 389 9.97 -26.60 7.56
CA SER A 389 10.42 -27.59 6.58
C SER A 389 11.86 -27.37 6.15
N SER A 390 12.30 -26.11 6.03
CA SER A 390 13.68 -25.79 5.66
C SER A 390 14.69 -26.25 6.72
N ILE A 391 14.40 -26.06 8.01
CA ILE A 391 15.28 -26.49 9.10
C ILE A 391 15.41 -28.02 9.10
N ILE A 392 14.29 -28.75 9.04
CA ILE A 392 14.29 -30.22 9.09
C ILE A 392 15.01 -30.81 7.88
N ILE A 393 14.74 -30.31 6.68
CA ILE A 393 15.37 -30.83 5.45
C ILE A 393 16.85 -30.54 5.44
N THR A 394 17.28 -29.38 5.92
CA THR A 394 18.71 -29.07 6.01
C THR A 394 19.43 -29.99 6.99
N VAL A 395 18.85 -30.29 8.15
CA VAL A 395 19.42 -31.25 9.10
C VAL A 395 19.51 -32.65 8.48
N LEU A 396 18.48 -33.08 7.77
CA LEU A 396 18.42 -34.37 7.10
C LEU A 396 19.43 -34.50 5.95
N LEU A 397 19.49 -33.51 5.05
CA LEU A 397 20.43 -33.50 3.93
C LEU A 397 21.86 -33.37 4.42
N GLY A 398 22.11 -32.58 5.46
CA GLY A 398 23.43 -32.48 6.08
C GLY A 398 23.96 -33.85 6.48
N ASN A 399 23.16 -34.64 7.20
CA ASN A 399 23.54 -35.98 7.66
C ASN A 399 23.93 -36.93 6.51
N PHE A 400 23.36 -36.76 5.32
CA PHE A 400 23.70 -37.55 4.12
C PHE A 400 24.94 -37.05 3.40
N ILE A 401 25.14 -35.71 3.35
CA ILE A 401 26.27 -35.10 2.66
C ILE A 401 27.59 -35.44 3.36
N LEU A 402 27.60 -35.55 4.69
CA LEU A 402 28.83 -35.83 5.44
C LEU A 402 29.19 -37.31 5.54
N ASP A 403 28.22 -38.22 5.46
CA ASP A 403 28.47 -39.65 5.44
C ASP A 403 27.39 -40.34 4.60
N SER A 404 27.79 -40.80 3.41
CA SER A 404 26.89 -41.47 2.48
C SER A 404 26.38 -42.81 3.01
N SER A 405 27.05 -43.43 3.99
CA SER A 405 26.57 -44.64 4.68
C SER A 405 25.32 -44.35 5.52
N ASN A 406 25.13 -43.11 5.97
CA ASN A 406 23.93 -42.69 6.69
C ASN A 406 22.70 -42.68 5.79
N PHE A 407 22.83 -42.52 4.47
CA PHE A 407 21.70 -42.64 3.56
C PHE A 407 21.15 -44.07 3.54
N VAL A 408 22.03 -45.07 3.47
CA VAL A 408 21.63 -46.48 3.51
C VAL A 408 21.08 -46.84 4.89
N LYS A 409 21.77 -46.46 5.98
CA LYS A 409 21.29 -46.67 7.36
C LYS A 409 19.96 -45.99 7.63
N TYR A 410 19.74 -44.82 7.04
CA TYR A 410 18.49 -44.08 7.14
C TYR A 410 17.33 -44.93 6.60
N PHE A 411 17.50 -45.71 5.54
CA PHE A 411 16.43 -46.61 5.05
C PHE A 411 16.48 -48.04 5.62
N SER A 412 17.58 -48.46 6.27
CA SER A 412 17.79 -49.85 6.68
C SER A 412 17.84 -50.12 8.20
N SER A 413 17.90 -49.10 9.06
CA SER A 413 18.06 -49.36 10.50
C SER A 413 16.79 -49.90 11.17
N THR A 414 16.89 -51.08 11.77
CA THR A 414 15.92 -51.70 12.69
C THR A 414 15.98 -51.13 14.12
N LYS A 415 16.74 -50.05 14.36
CA LYS A 415 17.00 -49.47 15.69
C LYS A 415 15.81 -48.74 16.36
N TRP A 416 14.63 -48.72 15.76
CA TRP A 416 13.50 -47.90 16.20
C TRP A 416 12.20 -48.70 16.15
N GLU A 417 11.46 -48.74 17.25
CA GLU A 417 10.20 -49.52 17.37
C GLU A 417 9.19 -49.19 16.25
N LEU A 418 8.50 -50.24 15.77
CA LEU A 418 7.96 -50.43 14.41
C LEU A 418 7.11 -49.30 13.77
N TYR A 419 6.45 -48.43 14.55
CA TYR A 419 5.44 -47.50 14.04
C TYR A 419 5.92 -46.06 13.79
N TYR A 420 6.83 -45.54 14.62
CA TYR A 420 7.28 -44.14 14.57
C TYR A 420 8.23 -43.77 13.42
N PRO A 421 9.11 -44.67 12.94
CA PRO A 421 10.01 -44.37 11.82
C PRO A 421 9.25 -44.01 10.56
N ILE A 422 8.18 -44.75 10.26
CA ILE A 422 7.34 -44.53 9.09
C ILE A 422 6.70 -43.14 9.16
N ILE A 423 6.18 -42.75 10.32
CA ILE A 423 5.57 -41.43 10.54
C ILE A 423 6.61 -40.32 10.34
N GLY A 424 7.83 -40.49 10.86
CA GLY A 424 8.94 -39.57 10.63
C GLY A 424 9.31 -39.41 9.16
N ARG A 425 9.37 -40.52 8.42
CA ARG A 425 9.76 -40.49 6.99
C ARG A 425 8.68 -39.89 6.12
N VAL A 426 7.43 -40.17 6.43
CA VAL A 426 6.30 -39.50 5.80
C VAL A 426 6.37 -38.00 6.05
N SER A 427 6.72 -37.57 7.27
CA SER A 427 6.93 -36.15 7.59
C SER A 427 7.99 -35.51 6.70
N GLU A 428 9.19 -36.09 6.68
CA GLU A 428 10.34 -35.54 5.94
C GLU A 428 10.06 -35.46 4.43
N ILE A 429 9.51 -36.50 3.83
CA ILE A 429 9.15 -36.54 2.40
C ILE A 429 8.08 -35.48 2.08
N THR A 430 7.04 -35.37 2.90
CA THR A 430 5.93 -34.43 2.65
C THR A 430 6.31 -32.98 2.99
N GLY A 431 7.29 -32.77 3.88
CA GLY A 431 7.92 -31.48 4.12
C GLY A 431 8.75 -31.01 2.92
N LEU A 432 9.36 -31.93 2.18
CA LEU A 432 10.09 -31.60 0.95
C LEU A 432 9.14 -31.17 -0.16
N ILE A 433 7.99 -31.85 -0.27
CA ILE A 433 6.90 -31.43 -1.15
C ILE A 433 6.42 -30.02 -0.77
N LEU A 434 6.27 -29.70 0.52
CA LEU A 434 5.89 -28.37 1.00
C LEU A 434 6.87 -27.28 0.53
N LEU A 435 8.18 -27.51 0.64
CA LEU A 435 9.19 -26.54 0.16
C LEU A 435 9.12 -26.37 -1.37
N LEU A 436 9.13 -27.48 -2.10
CA LEU A 436 9.12 -27.46 -3.57
C LEU A 436 7.86 -26.79 -4.12
N THR A 437 6.73 -26.85 -3.42
CA THR A 437 5.46 -26.27 -3.85
C THR A 437 5.20 -24.86 -3.33
N SER A 438 6.02 -24.35 -2.41
CA SER A 438 5.78 -23.05 -1.74
C SER A 438 6.17 -21.81 -2.55
N ASN A 439 6.69 -21.97 -3.77
CA ASN A 439 7.16 -20.88 -4.63
C ASN A 439 6.22 -20.59 -5.83
N ASN A 440 6.36 -19.39 -6.41
CA ASN A 440 5.52 -18.93 -7.51
C ASN A 440 5.75 -19.70 -8.83
N ILE A 441 6.91 -20.32 -9.01
CA ILE A 441 7.24 -21.10 -10.21
C ILE A 441 6.43 -22.40 -10.21
N SER A 442 6.42 -23.12 -9.09
CA SER A 442 5.65 -24.35 -8.90
C SER A 442 4.15 -24.11 -9.01
N GLN A 443 3.65 -22.98 -8.50
CA GLN A 443 2.25 -22.57 -8.69
C GLN A 443 1.87 -22.41 -10.17
N ARG A 444 2.77 -21.82 -10.98
CA ARG A 444 2.54 -21.62 -12.41
C ARG A 444 2.67 -22.91 -13.21
N LYS A 445 3.67 -23.75 -12.91
CA LYS A 445 3.93 -25.00 -13.64
C LYS A 445 2.94 -26.12 -13.33
N LEU A 446 2.52 -26.26 -12.08
CA LEU A 446 1.63 -27.35 -11.64
C LEU A 446 0.14 -27.01 -11.82
N GLY A 447 -0.21 -25.74 -12.04
CA GLY A 447 -1.58 -25.29 -12.33
C GLY A 447 -2.61 -25.82 -11.34
N ILE A 448 -3.63 -26.54 -11.84
CA ILE A 448 -4.72 -27.10 -11.03
C ILE A 448 -4.22 -28.16 -10.03
N TRP A 449 -3.14 -28.88 -10.38
CA TRP A 449 -2.55 -29.91 -9.52
C TRP A 449 -1.76 -29.32 -8.35
N TRP A 450 -1.33 -28.05 -8.43
CA TRP A 450 -0.59 -27.39 -7.35
C TRP A 450 -1.30 -27.51 -6.00
N LYS A 451 -2.60 -27.19 -5.95
CA LYS A 451 -3.38 -27.27 -4.69
C LYS A 451 -3.52 -28.70 -4.17
N ARG A 452 -3.58 -29.70 -5.06
CA ARG A 452 -3.68 -31.11 -4.67
C ARG A 452 -2.37 -31.59 -4.06
N ILE A 453 -1.24 -31.27 -4.69
CA ILE A 453 0.09 -31.61 -4.21
C ILE A 453 0.39 -30.85 -2.91
N GLN A 454 0.06 -29.55 -2.83
CA GLN A 454 0.23 -28.78 -1.59
C GLN A 454 -0.55 -29.37 -0.41
N ARG A 455 -1.70 -30.02 -0.65
CA ARG A 455 -2.48 -30.67 0.42
C ARG A 455 -1.79 -31.90 0.99
N SER A 456 -0.85 -32.56 0.29
CA SER A 456 -0.10 -33.65 0.91
C SER A 456 0.81 -33.16 2.05
N SER A 457 1.18 -31.87 2.07
CA SER A 457 1.93 -31.27 3.18
C SER A 457 1.15 -31.23 4.51
N TYR A 458 -0.17 -31.51 4.52
CA TYR A 458 -0.87 -31.72 5.78
C TYR A 458 -0.33 -32.94 6.53
N LEU A 459 0.12 -33.97 5.81
CA LEU A 459 0.77 -35.13 6.40
C LEU A 459 2.05 -34.73 7.14
N TYR A 460 2.84 -33.81 6.59
CA TYR A 460 4.03 -33.26 7.26
C TYR A 460 3.68 -32.66 8.61
N PHE A 461 2.67 -31.78 8.65
CA PHE A 461 2.28 -31.15 9.90
C PHE A 461 1.72 -32.16 10.90
N ILE A 462 0.87 -33.08 10.46
CA ILE A 462 0.24 -34.09 11.35
C ILE A 462 1.29 -35.04 11.92
N SER A 463 2.11 -35.65 11.05
CA SER A 463 3.17 -36.58 11.47
C SER A 463 4.25 -35.88 12.30
N GLY A 464 4.64 -34.67 11.91
CA GLY A 464 5.54 -33.83 12.69
C GLY A 464 4.96 -33.47 14.06
N GLY A 465 3.67 -33.15 14.13
CA GLY A 465 2.96 -32.97 15.41
C GLY A 465 3.03 -34.22 16.28
N ILE A 466 2.71 -35.40 15.75
CA ILE A 466 2.76 -36.64 16.54
C ILE A 466 4.16 -36.88 17.12
N ILE A 467 5.22 -36.59 16.36
CA ILE A 467 6.62 -36.76 16.78
C ILE A 467 7.02 -35.70 17.83
N ALA A 468 6.70 -34.42 17.59
CA ALA A 468 7.03 -33.36 18.56
C ALA A 468 6.33 -33.55 19.91
N ALA A 469 5.13 -34.14 19.92
CA ALA A 469 4.46 -34.48 21.16
C ALA A 469 5.31 -35.45 22.01
N GLN A 470 6.04 -36.36 21.38
CA GLN A 470 6.80 -37.42 22.04
C GLN A 470 8.17 -36.96 22.59
N TYR A 471 8.90 -36.14 21.84
CA TYR A 471 10.27 -35.73 22.20
C TYR A 471 10.33 -34.47 23.06
N ALA A 472 9.21 -33.78 23.26
CA ALA A 472 9.19 -32.62 24.11
C ALA A 472 9.24 -33.01 25.60
N PRO A 473 10.01 -32.29 26.45
CA PRO A 473 9.86 -32.44 27.89
C PRO A 473 8.41 -32.16 28.30
N LEU A 474 7.96 -32.72 29.43
CA LEU A 474 6.59 -32.74 30.02
C LEU A 474 5.70 -31.47 29.89
N LYS A 475 6.22 -30.33 29.44
CA LYS A 475 5.54 -29.04 29.26
C LYS A 475 4.73 -28.88 27.96
N ILE A 476 4.92 -29.73 26.93
CA ILE A 476 4.32 -29.52 25.58
C ILE A 476 3.18 -30.51 25.23
N TYR A 477 3.14 -31.69 25.86
CA TYR A 477 2.09 -32.71 25.65
C TYR A 477 0.65 -32.18 25.72
N PRO A 478 0.26 -31.31 26.68
CA PRO A 478 -1.11 -30.81 26.77
C PRO A 478 -1.45 -29.88 25.59
N ALA A 479 -0.50 -29.05 25.16
CA ALA A 479 -0.73 -28.08 24.09
C ALA A 479 -0.95 -28.78 22.74
N MET A 480 -0.26 -29.89 22.48
CA MET A 480 -0.37 -30.61 21.21
C MET A 480 -1.59 -31.50 21.11
N GLY A 481 -1.96 -32.20 22.20
CA GLY A 481 -3.23 -32.90 22.29
C GLY A 481 -4.41 -31.94 22.09
N VAL A 482 -4.34 -30.75 22.70
CA VAL A 482 -5.31 -29.67 22.50
C VAL A 482 -5.31 -29.17 21.06
N VAL A 483 -4.16 -28.92 20.43
CA VAL A 483 -4.12 -28.44 19.03
C VAL A 483 -4.69 -29.46 18.05
N ILE A 484 -4.38 -30.76 18.21
CA ILE A 484 -4.91 -31.83 17.35
C ILE A 484 -6.43 -31.97 17.58
N PHE A 485 -6.88 -31.96 18.84
CA PHE A 485 -8.29 -32.00 19.21
C PHE A 485 -9.08 -30.80 18.64
N LEU A 486 -8.56 -29.59 18.79
CA LEU A 486 -9.14 -28.37 18.23
C LEU A 486 -9.16 -28.40 16.70
N TRP A 487 -8.15 -28.99 16.07
CA TRP A 487 -8.09 -29.15 14.61
C TRP A 487 -9.16 -30.13 14.10
N VAL A 488 -9.33 -31.27 14.77
CA VAL A 488 -10.40 -32.24 14.48
C VAL A 488 -11.78 -31.61 14.68
N LEU A 489 -12.00 -30.90 15.79
CA LEU A 489 -13.24 -30.17 16.05
C LEU A 489 -13.52 -29.09 14.98
N SER A 490 -12.50 -28.32 14.60
CA SER A 490 -12.63 -27.28 13.57
C SER A 490 -12.99 -27.85 12.20
N GLU A 491 -12.40 -28.98 11.80
CA GLU A 491 -12.72 -29.63 10.52
C GLU A 491 -14.12 -30.29 10.57
N GLY A 492 -14.51 -30.85 11.72
CA GLY A 492 -15.86 -31.35 11.96
C GLY A 492 -16.93 -30.26 11.84
N VAL A 493 -16.73 -29.10 12.48
CA VAL A 493 -17.64 -27.94 12.41
C VAL A 493 -17.78 -27.42 10.97
N THR A 494 -16.72 -27.44 10.16
CA THR A 494 -16.82 -27.04 8.74
C THR A 494 -17.53 -28.04 7.83
N ARG A 495 -17.63 -29.32 8.23
CA ARG A 495 -18.39 -30.34 7.48
C ARG A 495 -19.86 -30.40 7.90
N PHE A 496 -20.19 -30.15 9.16
CA PHE A 496 -21.57 -30.17 9.66
C PHE A 496 -22.30 -28.83 9.58
N GLY A 497 -21.61 -27.69 9.54
CA GLY A 497 -22.22 -26.36 9.35
C GLY A 497 -22.53 -25.99 7.88
N ARG A 498 -22.67 -26.98 7.00
CA ARG A 498 -23.04 -26.82 5.58
C ARG A 498 -24.38 -27.46 5.20
N ASN A 499 -25.19 -27.81 6.21
CA ASN A 499 -26.62 -28.04 6.04
C ASN A 499 -27.41 -26.89 6.65
#